data_AF-A0A2N7NN40-F1
#
_entry.id   AF-A0A2N7NN40-F1
#
_cell.length_a   1.000
_cell.length_b   1.000
_cell.length_c   1.000
_cell.angle_alpha   90.00
_cell.angle_beta   90.00
_cell.angle_gamma   90.00
#
_symmetry.space_group_name_H-M   'P 1'
#
loop_
_entity.id
_entity.type
_entity.pdbx_description
1 polymer ?
#
loop_
_entity_poly.entity_id
_entity_poly.type
_entity_poly.pdbx_seq_one_letter_code
_entity_poly.pdbx_strand_id
1 'polypeptide(L)'
;MNVMLFSNGKLPGDTSLLEYGKEWIRPMMEKTQPKKMLFIPFAMIRGQYSDRTQQLQQVFDEYDCEVVSIHEAEDPVQALKEVDGIIISGGNTWVLNRMLHDLGLVIPMRDAVINKGKLFIGWSAGTNVATPTIRTTNDMPIVSAAILPALNFVPFQINPHYIEASISGHMGETRDERIEEFLCMNPSEVVVGIPEGTMLQVCEGKLTYHTATGKPMKLFKHGQLAETFTADSDLAFLMDIGC
;
A
#
# COMPACT_ATOMS: atom_id res chain seq x y z
N MET A 1 4.48 7.92 -12.55
CA MET A 1 3.63 7.10 -11.67
C MET A 1 2.76 7.99 -10.80
N ASN A 2 1.57 7.52 -10.45
CA ASN A 2 0.60 8.20 -9.58
C ASN A 2 0.17 7.18 -8.50
N VAL A 3 0.86 7.16 -7.35
CA VAL A 3 0.73 6.08 -6.36
C VAL A 3 0.50 6.68 -4.97
N MET A 4 -0.48 6.15 -4.25
CA MET A 4 -0.80 6.52 -2.87
C MET A 4 -0.81 5.25 -2.00
N LEU A 5 0.08 5.21 -1.01
CA LEU A 5 0.37 4.05 -0.18
C LEU A 5 0.06 4.38 1.29
N PHE A 6 -1.18 4.13 1.70
CA PHE A 6 -1.65 4.39 3.05
C PHE A 6 -1.21 3.29 4.01
N SER A 7 -0.91 3.67 5.25
CA SER A 7 -0.59 2.69 6.29
C SER A 7 -1.82 1.83 6.64
N ASN A 8 -2.98 2.46 6.79
CA ASN A 8 -4.24 1.83 7.22
C ASN A 8 -5.47 2.46 6.54
N GLY A 9 -6.61 1.79 6.60
CA GLY A 9 -7.83 2.24 5.89
C GLY A 9 -8.72 3.23 6.64
N LYS A 10 -8.60 3.34 7.98
CA LYS A 10 -9.41 4.21 8.85
C LYS A 10 -8.69 4.52 10.16
N LEU A 11 -8.88 5.72 10.69
CA LEU A 11 -8.55 6.09 12.07
C LEU A 11 -9.75 5.93 13.02
N PRO A 12 -9.52 5.88 14.35
CA PRO A 12 -10.60 5.95 15.32
C PRO A 12 -11.44 7.22 15.13
N GLY A 13 -12.76 7.04 14.98
CA GLY A 13 -13.70 8.15 14.72
C GLY A 13 -14.07 8.34 13.24
N ASP A 14 -13.29 7.80 12.30
CA ASP A 14 -13.61 7.87 10.87
C ASP A 14 -14.92 7.13 10.57
N THR A 15 -15.82 7.80 9.86
CA THR A 15 -17.10 7.25 9.44
C THR A 15 -16.99 6.50 8.11
N SER A 16 -16.08 6.93 7.24
CA SER A 16 -15.86 6.42 5.89
C SER A 16 -14.45 5.83 5.71
N LEU A 17 -14.20 5.12 4.61
CA LEU A 17 -12.85 4.63 4.29
C LEU A 17 -11.97 5.80 3.85
N LEU A 18 -10.69 5.76 4.23
CA LEU A 18 -9.68 6.73 3.84
C LEU A 18 -10.02 8.18 4.24
N GLU A 19 -10.92 8.36 5.22
CA GLU A 19 -11.45 9.68 5.61
C GLU A 19 -10.33 10.62 6.05
N TYR A 20 -9.42 10.15 6.91
CA TYR A 20 -8.26 10.92 7.35
C TYR A 20 -7.32 11.35 6.21
N GLY A 21 -7.41 10.70 5.05
CA GLY A 21 -6.57 10.93 3.88
C GLY A 21 -7.24 11.74 2.77
N LYS A 22 -8.50 12.18 2.95
CA LYS A 22 -9.27 12.84 1.88
C LYS A 22 -8.58 14.04 1.27
N GLU A 23 -7.96 14.88 2.10
CA GLU A 23 -7.21 16.07 1.65
C GLU A 23 -5.99 15.72 0.78
N TRP A 24 -5.46 14.49 0.88
CA TRP A 24 -4.36 14.02 0.04
C TRP A 24 -4.85 13.32 -1.23
N ILE A 25 -6.04 12.71 -1.17
CA ILE A 25 -6.70 12.06 -2.32
C ILE A 25 -7.22 13.11 -3.29
N ARG A 26 -7.85 14.18 -2.80
CA ARG A 26 -8.47 15.22 -3.63
C ARG A 26 -7.53 15.78 -4.71
N PRO A 27 -6.28 16.23 -4.42
CA PRO A 27 -5.37 16.70 -5.44
C PRO A 27 -5.00 15.64 -6.49
N MET A 28 -4.91 14.37 -6.09
CA MET A 28 -4.65 13.28 -7.04
C MET A 28 -5.85 13.02 -7.94
N MET A 29 -7.06 13.04 -7.40
CA MET A 29 -8.29 12.90 -8.19
C MET A 29 -8.48 14.06 -9.17
N GLU A 30 -8.20 15.29 -8.76
CA GLU A 30 -8.23 16.47 -9.64
C GLU A 30 -7.19 16.39 -10.76
N LYS A 31 -6.02 15.83 -10.46
CA LYS A 31 -4.92 15.66 -11.40
C LYS A 31 -5.17 14.55 -12.42
N THR A 32 -5.60 13.37 -11.96
CA THR A 32 -5.74 12.18 -12.82
C THR A 32 -7.13 12.04 -13.43
N GLN A 33 -8.14 12.71 -12.86
CA GLN A 33 -9.54 12.72 -13.29
C GLN A 33 -10.07 11.33 -13.70
N PRO A 34 -9.87 10.29 -12.87
CA PRO A 34 -10.28 8.95 -13.24
C PRO A 34 -11.81 8.91 -13.30
N LYS A 35 -12.37 8.31 -14.36
CA LYS A 35 -13.81 8.07 -14.48
C LYS A 35 -14.21 6.70 -13.94
N LYS A 36 -13.27 5.75 -13.95
CA LYS A 36 -13.50 4.40 -13.44
C LYS A 36 -12.29 3.87 -12.68
N MET A 37 -12.48 3.41 -11.45
CA MET A 37 -11.46 2.74 -10.64
C MET A 37 -11.79 1.26 -10.50
N LEU A 38 -10.80 0.39 -10.69
CA LEU A 38 -10.92 -1.05 -10.45
C LEU A 38 -10.50 -1.37 -9.02
N PHE A 39 -11.44 -1.84 -8.23
CA PHE A 39 -11.20 -2.35 -6.89
C PHE A 39 -10.77 -3.83 -6.92
N ILE A 40 -9.64 -4.13 -6.27
CA ILE A 40 -9.09 -5.46 -6.08
C ILE A 40 -9.29 -5.89 -4.61
N PRO A 41 -10.27 -6.77 -4.32
CA PRO A 41 -10.68 -7.09 -2.96
C PRO A 41 -9.94 -8.26 -2.32
N PHE A 42 -9.00 -8.92 -3.02
CA PHE A 42 -8.52 -10.26 -2.66
C PHE A 42 -7.84 -10.39 -1.28
N ALA A 43 -7.42 -9.28 -0.67
CA ALA A 43 -6.93 -9.28 0.71
C ALA A 43 -8.05 -9.61 1.72
N MET A 44 -9.30 -9.31 1.39
CA MET A 44 -10.45 -9.54 2.26
C MET A 44 -10.81 -11.02 2.29
N ILE A 45 -10.65 -11.63 3.47
CA ILE A 45 -11.07 -13.01 3.74
C ILE A 45 -12.49 -13.06 4.31
N ARG A 46 -12.89 -12.01 5.02
CA ARG A 46 -14.18 -11.89 5.70
C ARG A 46 -14.97 -10.71 5.13
N GLY A 47 -16.29 -10.85 5.11
CA GLY A 47 -17.21 -9.87 4.53
C GLY A 47 -17.40 -10.05 3.03
N GLN A 48 -18.32 -9.28 2.46
CA GLN A 48 -18.64 -9.32 1.04
C GLN A 48 -17.85 -8.28 0.26
N TYR A 49 -17.37 -8.65 -0.93
CA TYR A 49 -16.66 -7.74 -1.81
C TYR A 49 -17.58 -6.62 -2.33
N SER A 50 -18.85 -6.93 -2.58
CA SER A 50 -19.89 -5.96 -2.93
C SER A 50 -20.03 -4.85 -1.89
N ASP A 51 -20.05 -5.19 -0.60
CA ASP A 51 -20.20 -4.21 0.48
C ASP A 51 -19.01 -3.25 0.53
N ARG A 52 -17.79 -3.78 0.36
CA ARG A 52 -16.57 -2.94 0.28
C ARG A 52 -16.58 -2.07 -0.97
N THR A 53 -17.05 -2.60 -2.10
CA THR A 53 -17.16 -1.86 -3.36
C THR A 53 -18.13 -0.69 -3.18
N GLN A 54 -19.28 -0.89 -2.54
CA GLN A 54 -20.23 0.18 -2.23
C GLN A 54 -19.66 1.23 -1.26
N GLN A 55 -18.92 0.79 -0.23
CA GLN A 55 -18.24 1.73 0.69
C GLN A 55 -17.18 2.56 -0.03
N LEU A 56 -16.47 1.99 -1.01
CA LEU A 56 -15.54 2.74 -1.85
C LEU A 56 -16.30 3.67 -2.80
N GLN A 57 -17.39 3.22 -3.44
CA GLN A 57 -18.21 4.07 -4.29
C GLN A 57 -18.64 5.35 -3.55
N GLN A 58 -19.10 5.23 -2.30
CA GLN A 58 -19.45 6.39 -1.46
C GLN A 58 -18.31 7.39 -1.23
N VAL A 59 -17.05 6.91 -1.18
CA VAL A 59 -15.87 7.78 -1.06
C VAL A 59 -15.57 8.48 -2.39
N PHE A 60 -15.83 7.80 -3.51
CA PHE A 60 -15.49 8.29 -4.84
C PHE A 60 -16.63 9.05 -5.56
N ASP A 61 -17.85 9.02 -5.03
CA ASP A 61 -19.03 9.75 -5.55
C ASP A 61 -18.77 11.26 -5.70
N GLU A 62 -18.02 11.88 -4.79
CA GLU A 62 -17.71 13.31 -4.86
C GLU A 62 -16.81 13.69 -6.05
N TYR A 63 -16.19 12.70 -6.71
CA TYR A 63 -15.29 12.90 -7.85
C TYR A 63 -15.90 12.48 -9.19
N ASP A 64 -17.19 12.12 -9.25
CA ASP A 64 -17.83 11.58 -10.46
C ASP A 64 -17.03 10.39 -11.04
N CYS A 65 -16.64 9.49 -10.15
CA CYS A 65 -15.81 8.32 -10.45
C CYS A 65 -16.53 7.03 -10.04
N GLU A 66 -16.72 6.14 -11.01
CA GLU A 66 -17.27 4.81 -10.79
C GLU A 66 -16.23 3.89 -10.14
N VAL A 67 -16.64 3.08 -9.17
CA VAL A 67 -15.82 2.00 -8.60
C VAL A 67 -16.44 0.67 -8.98
N VAL A 68 -15.71 -0.12 -9.78
CA VAL A 68 -16.08 -1.49 -10.14
C VAL A 68 -15.15 -2.48 -9.48
N SER A 69 -15.62 -3.70 -9.23
CA SER A 69 -14.82 -4.69 -8.53
C SER A 69 -14.35 -5.80 -9.46
N ILE A 70 -13.06 -6.15 -9.40
CA ILE A 70 -12.45 -7.14 -10.30
C ILE A 70 -13.03 -8.55 -10.12
N HIS A 71 -13.63 -8.86 -8.97
CA HIS A 71 -14.22 -10.17 -8.71
C HIS A 71 -15.49 -10.47 -9.53
N GLU A 72 -16.09 -9.44 -10.13
CA GLU A 72 -17.24 -9.56 -11.02
C GLU A 72 -16.83 -9.64 -12.49
N ALA A 73 -15.53 -9.45 -12.79
CA ALA A 73 -15.03 -9.48 -14.16
C ALA A 73 -14.86 -10.92 -14.66
N GLU A 74 -15.32 -11.18 -15.89
CA GLU A 74 -15.09 -12.45 -16.58
C GLU A 74 -13.59 -12.64 -16.92
N ASP A 75 -12.93 -11.57 -17.38
CA ASP A 75 -11.49 -11.51 -17.59
C ASP A 75 -10.88 -10.38 -16.73
N PRO A 76 -10.15 -10.71 -15.64
CA PRO A 76 -9.60 -9.72 -14.73
C PRO A 76 -8.45 -8.92 -15.35
N VAL A 77 -7.73 -9.48 -16.33
CA VAL A 77 -6.66 -8.77 -17.06
C VAL A 77 -7.26 -7.77 -18.05
N GLN A 78 -8.37 -8.12 -18.69
CA GLN A 78 -9.10 -7.20 -19.55
C GLN A 78 -9.73 -6.05 -18.74
N ALA A 79 -10.34 -6.34 -17.59
CA ALA A 79 -10.91 -5.33 -16.71
C ALA A 79 -9.88 -4.25 -16.30
N LEU A 80 -8.62 -4.64 -16.05
CA LEU A 80 -7.53 -3.70 -15.76
C LEU A 80 -7.25 -2.70 -16.89
N LYS A 81 -7.56 -3.04 -18.15
CA LYS A 81 -7.34 -2.15 -19.30
C LYS A 81 -8.44 -1.08 -19.39
N GLU A 82 -9.65 -1.40 -18.94
CA GLU A 82 -10.88 -0.60 -19.12
C GLU A 82 -11.14 0.42 -18.01
N VAL A 83 -10.23 0.54 -17.05
CA VAL A 83 -10.32 1.50 -15.94
C VAL A 83 -9.22 2.56 -16.01
N ASP A 84 -9.34 3.63 -15.24
CA ASP A 84 -8.38 4.74 -15.17
C ASP A 84 -7.45 4.63 -13.95
N GLY A 85 -7.81 3.80 -12.98
CA GLY A 85 -7.00 3.53 -11.81
C GLY A 85 -7.38 2.25 -11.07
N ILE A 86 -6.60 1.95 -10.04
CA ILE A 86 -6.63 0.70 -9.29
C ILE A 86 -6.70 1.05 -7.80
N ILE A 87 -7.58 0.34 -7.08
CA ILE A 87 -7.70 0.42 -5.63
C ILE A 87 -7.45 -0.97 -5.06
N ILE A 88 -6.56 -1.09 -4.06
CA ILE A 88 -6.38 -2.35 -3.32
C ILE A 88 -6.67 -2.11 -1.84
N SER A 89 -7.58 -2.92 -1.29
CA SER A 89 -7.91 -2.87 0.12
C SER A 89 -6.91 -3.59 1.02
N GLY A 90 -6.96 -3.23 2.31
CA GLY A 90 -6.37 -4.01 3.39
C GLY A 90 -7.07 -5.34 3.62
N GLY A 91 -6.40 -6.22 4.36
CA GLY A 91 -6.80 -7.60 4.61
C GLY A 91 -5.55 -8.44 4.84
N ASN A 92 -5.51 -9.67 4.35
CA ASN A 92 -4.32 -10.51 4.43
C ASN A 92 -3.48 -10.42 3.15
N THR A 93 -2.24 -9.96 3.32
CA THR A 93 -1.26 -9.73 2.25
C THR A 93 -0.85 -11.02 1.54
N TRP A 94 -0.74 -12.15 2.26
CA TRP A 94 -0.35 -13.43 1.67
C TRP A 94 -1.42 -13.96 0.71
N VAL A 95 -2.69 -13.87 1.10
CA VAL A 95 -3.82 -14.22 0.22
C VAL A 95 -3.88 -13.29 -0.98
N LEU A 96 -3.75 -11.97 -0.77
CA LEU A 96 -3.72 -10.99 -1.84
C LEU A 96 -2.61 -11.30 -2.85
N ASN A 97 -1.37 -11.46 -2.40
CA ASN A 97 -0.23 -11.69 -3.29
C ASN A 97 -0.42 -12.99 -4.09
N ARG A 98 -0.85 -14.07 -3.43
CA ARG A 98 -1.18 -15.32 -4.11
C ARG A 98 -2.21 -15.09 -5.22
N MET A 99 -3.32 -14.42 -4.92
CA MET A 99 -4.38 -14.17 -5.90
C MET A 99 -3.91 -13.31 -7.08
N LEU A 100 -3.06 -12.30 -6.84
CA LEU A 100 -2.47 -11.49 -7.92
C LEU A 100 -1.60 -12.34 -8.86
N HIS A 101 -0.91 -13.35 -8.34
CA HIS A 101 -0.12 -14.28 -9.16
C HIS A 101 -0.99 -15.33 -9.85
N ASP A 102 -1.90 -15.99 -9.12
CA ASP A 102 -2.80 -17.03 -9.65
C ASP A 102 -3.65 -16.49 -10.81
N LEU A 103 -4.02 -15.20 -10.77
CA LEU A 103 -4.78 -14.50 -11.82
C LEU A 103 -3.91 -13.77 -12.85
N GLY A 104 -2.58 -13.84 -12.76
CA GLY A 104 -1.66 -13.22 -13.71
C GLY A 104 -1.71 -11.69 -13.74
N LEU A 105 -2.06 -11.02 -12.63
CA LEU A 105 -2.32 -9.58 -12.56
C LEU A 105 -1.08 -8.73 -12.30
N VAL A 106 -0.01 -9.31 -11.75
CA VAL A 106 1.20 -8.55 -11.35
C VAL A 106 1.78 -7.76 -12.53
N ILE A 107 2.03 -8.40 -13.68
CA ILE A 107 2.63 -7.73 -14.84
C ILE A 107 1.66 -6.68 -15.45
N PRO A 108 0.38 -6.99 -15.71
CA PRO A 108 -0.58 -6.00 -16.19
C PRO A 108 -0.74 -4.77 -15.29
N MET A 109 -0.78 -4.96 -13.96
CA MET A 109 -0.89 -3.85 -13.01
C MET A 109 0.37 -2.98 -13.01
N ARG A 110 1.55 -3.59 -13.13
CA ARG A 110 2.81 -2.86 -13.29
C ARG A 110 2.80 -1.99 -14.53
N ASP A 111 2.44 -2.54 -15.67
CA ASP A 111 2.34 -1.77 -16.91
C ASP A 111 1.33 -0.61 -16.79
N ALA A 112 0.16 -0.88 -16.19
CA ALA A 112 -0.88 0.11 -15.97
C ALA A 112 -0.40 1.31 -15.13
N VAL A 113 0.30 1.08 -14.03
CA VAL A 113 0.71 2.15 -13.10
C VAL A 113 2.02 2.81 -13.52
N ILE A 114 3.02 2.02 -13.94
CA ILE A 114 4.37 2.50 -14.27
C ILE A 114 4.38 3.18 -15.63
N ASN A 115 3.92 2.47 -16.67
CA ASN A 115 4.07 2.93 -18.05
C ASN A 115 2.89 3.76 -18.52
N LYS A 116 1.67 3.42 -18.09
CA LYS A 116 0.43 4.12 -18.49
C LYS A 116 -0.02 5.19 -17.50
N GLY A 117 0.64 5.30 -16.34
CA GLY A 117 0.38 6.35 -15.36
C GLY A 117 -1.00 6.28 -14.68
N LYS A 118 -1.68 5.12 -14.69
CA LYS A 118 -2.95 4.94 -13.99
C LYS A 118 -2.79 5.20 -12.49
N LEU A 119 -3.80 5.81 -11.87
CA LEU A 119 -3.79 6.08 -10.43
C LEU A 119 -3.81 4.76 -9.64
N PHE A 120 -2.96 4.64 -8.63
CA PHE A 120 -2.98 3.54 -7.68
C PHE A 120 -3.23 4.04 -6.27
N ILE A 121 -4.21 3.46 -5.58
CA ILE A 121 -4.48 3.70 -4.16
C ILE A 121 -4.47 2.35 -3.44
N GLY A 122 -3.52 2.18 -2.52
CA GLY A 122 -3.42 0.99 -1.68
C GLY A 122 -3.38 1.37 -0.21
N TRP A 123 -3.93 0.53 0.66
CA TRP A 123 -3.71 0.64 2.10
C TRP A 123 -3.41 -0.71 2.73
N SER A 124 -2.61 -0.71 3.81
CA SER A 124 -2.26 -1.93 4.55
C SER A 124 -1.68 -3.01 3.61
N ALA A 125 -2.36 -4.15 3.42
CA ALA A 125 -1.97 -5.16 2.43
C ALA A 125 -1.78 -4.62 1.00
N GLY A 126 -2.59 -3.66 0.57
CA GLY A 126 -2.43 -2.96 -0.71
C GLY A 126 -1.13 -2.17 -0.82
N THR A 127 -0.66 -1.63 0.30
CA THR A 127 0.66 -0.97 0.40
C THR A 127 1.79 -2.00 0.37
N ASN A 128 1.63 -3.15 1.04
CA ASN A 128 2.65 -4.20 1.00
C ASN A 128 2.87 -4.76 -0.41
N VAL A 129 1.83 -4.98 -1.20
CA VAL A 129 2.03 -5.48 -2.58
C VAL A 129 2.61 -4.43 -3.52
N ALA A 130 2.58 -3.15 -3.16
CA ALA A 130 3.18 -2.08 -3.95
C ALA A 130 4.72 -2.03 -3.87
N THR A 131 5.34 -2.77 -2.94
CA THR A 131 6.80 -2.80 -2.72
C THR A 131 7.45 -3.94 -3.54
N PRO A 132 8.78 -4.18 -3.46
CA PRO A 132 9.42 -5.26 -4.20
C PRO A 132 8.91 -6.66 -3.79
N THR A 133 8.61 -6.87 -2.51
CA THR A 133 8.11 -8.15 -1.97
C THR A 133 7.19 -7.91 -0.78
N ILE A 134 6.39 -8.90 -0.37
CA ILE A 134 5.51 -8.75 0.79
C ILE A 134 6.17 -9.05 2.15
N ARG A 135 7.50 -9.21 2.20
CA ARG A 135 8.22 -9.77 3.36
C ARG A 135 8.20 -8.92 4.63
N THR A 136 7.80 -7.65 4.52
CA THR A 136 7.64 -6.72 5.65
C THR A 136 6.17 -6.52 6.04
N THR A 137 5.26 -7.39 5.60
CA THR A 137 3.89 -7.44 6.12
C THR A 137 3.87 -7.92 7.58
N ASN A 138 2.87 -7.47 8.33
CA ASN A 138 2.60 -7.96 9.68
C ASN A 138 1.67 -9.18 9.67
N ASP A 139 1.18 -9.55 8.50
CA ASP A 139 0.18 -10.59 8.37
C ASP A 139 0.75 -11.98 8.56
N MET A 140 -0.02 -12.81 9.25
CA MET A 140 0.26 -14.23 9.38
C MET A 140 0.21 -14.91 8.00
N PRO A 141 1.18 -15.78 7.65
CA PRO A 141 1.18 -16.55 6.40
C PRO A 141 0.16 -17.69 6.44
N ILE A 142 -1.11 -17.37 6.26
CA ILE A 142 -2.23 -18.33 6.37
C ILE A 142 -2.46 -19.18 5.11
N VAL A 143 -1.76 -18.87 4.02
CA VAL A 143 -1.74 -19.65 2.78
C VAL A 143 -0.29 -19.90 2.38
N SER A 144 -0.03 -21.07 1.80
CA SER A 144 1.26 -21.33 1.18
C SER A 144 1.35 -20.57 -0.13
N ALA A 145 2.37 -19.72 -0.26
CA ALA A 145 2.69 -19.02 -1.49
C ALA A 145 4.22 -18.97 -1.62
N ALA A 146 4.74 -19.16 -2.84
CA ALA A 146 6.11 -18.76 -3.11
C ALA A 146 6.24 -17.25 -2.88
N ILE A 147 7.30 -16.80 -2.22
CA ILE A 147 7.60 -15.37 -2.11
C ILE A 147 8.10 -14.91 -3.49
N LEU A 148 7.16 -14.48 -4.31
CA LEU A 148 7.41 -13.94 -5.64
C LEU A 148 7.50 -12.40 -5.57
N PRO A 149 8.17 -11.77 -6.55
CA PRO A 149 8.16 -10.31 -6.68
C PRO A 149 6.73 -9.77 -6.76
N ALA A 150 6.46 -8.72 -6.00
CA ALA A 150 5.18 -8.02 -6.03
C ALA A 150 5.19 -6.90 -7.10
N LEU A 151 4.45 -5.81 -6.88
CA LEU A 151 4.27 -4.76 -7.90
C LEU A 151 5.49 -3.85 -8.06
N ASN A 152 6.33 -3.68 -7.03
CA ASN A 152 7.56 -2.88 -7.08
C ASN A 152 7.37 -1.46 -7.64
N PHE A 153 6.37 -0.73 -7.14
CA PHE A 153 6.14 0.69 -7.45
C PHE A 153 7.11 1.62 -6.71
N VAL A 154 7.64 1.15 -5.58
CA VAL A 154 8.73 1.77 -4.83
C VAL A 154 9.87 0.77 -4.66
N PRO A 155 11.14 1.21 -4.64
CA PRO A 155 12.29 0.29 -4.62
C PRO A 155 12.65 -0.21 -3.20
N PHE A 156 11.92 0.23 -2.18
CA PHE A 156 12.13 -0.14 -0.77
C PHE A 156 10.94 -0.92 -0.22
N GLN A 157 11.17 -1.65 0.87
CA GLN A 157 10.09 -2.32 1.60
C GLN A 157 9.34 -1.33 2.50
N ILE A 158 8.06 -1.58 2.70
CA ILE A 158 7.21 -0.80 3.62
C ILE A 158 6.66 -1.76 4.68
N ASN A 159 6.80 -1.38 5.95
CA ASN A 159 6.07 -1.97 7.06
C ASN A 159 4.90 -1.04 7.42
N PRO A 160 3.68 -1.29 6.92
CA PRO A 160 2.50 -0.52 7.33
C PRO A 160 2.11 -0.88 8.76
N HIS A 161 1.23 -0.08 9.38
CA HIS A 161 0.87 -0.20 10.78
C HIS A 161 2.10 -0.28 11.70
N TYR A 162 3.15 0.49 11.38
CA TYR A 162 4.36 0.50 12.17
C TYR A 162 4.07 1.10 13.55
N ILE A 163 4.49 0.39 14.59
CA ILE A 163 4.39 0.83 15.98
C ILE A 163 5.74 0.58 16.65
N GLU A 164 6.25 1.60 17.32
CA GLU A 164 7.47 1.50 18.14
C GLU A 164 7.15 0.96 19.55
N ALA A 165 5.86 0.84 19.89
CA ALA A 165 5.43 0.47 21.23
C ALA A 165 5.71 -1.01 21.55
N SER A 166 6.37 -1.25 22.69
CA SER A 166 6.42 -2.55 23.36
C SER A 166 5.19 -2.75 24.24
N ILE A 167 4.55 -3.92 24.16
CA ILE A 167 3.48 -4.29 25.11
C ILE A 167 4.15 -4.62 26.46
N SER A 168 3.74 -3.93 27.54
CA SER A 168 4.28 -4.19 28.87
C SER A 168 4.11 -5.66 29.27
N GLY A 169 5.22 -6.29 29.67
CA GLY A 169 5.26 -7.71 30.04
C GLY A 169 5.28 -8.70 28.87
N HIS A 170 5.23 -8.24 27.62
CA HIS A 170 5.44 -9.09 26.45
C HIS A 170 6.93 -9.23 26.14
N MET A 171 7.41 -10.46 26.03
CA MET A 171 8.83 -10.79 25.81
C MET A 171 9.15 -11.25 24.39
N GLY A 172 8.15 -11.26 23.49
CA GLY A 172 8.40 -11.53 22.07
C GLY A 172 8.97 -10.33 21.35
N GLU A 173 9.52 -10.55 20.16
CA GLU A 173 10.27 -9.54 19.40
C GLU A 173 9.39 -8.32 19.08
N THR A 174 9.94 -7.14 19.35
CA THR A 174 9.44 -5.84 18.93
C THR A 174 9.39 -5.74 17.41
N ARG A 175 8.71 -4.70 16.89
CA ARG A 175 8.68 -4.49 15.44
C ARG A 175 10.08 -4.21 14.88
N ASP A 176 10.89 -3.45 15.63
CA ASP A 176 12.25 -3.09 15.22
C ASP A 176 13.12 -4.34 15.11
N GLU A 177 13.11 -5.21 16.13
CA GLU A 177 13.86 -6.47 16.12
C GLU A 177 13.48 -7.36 14.91
N ARG A 178 12.19 -7.47 14.57
CA ARG A 178 11.76 -8.23 13.38
C ARG A 178 12.26 -7.62 12.07
N ILE A 179 12.29 -6.30 11.98
CA ILE A 179 12.83 -5.60 10.80
C ILE A 179 14.36 -5.75 10.74
N GLU A 180 15.04 -5.72 11.87
CA GLU A 180 16.48 -5.96 11.97
C GLU A 180 16.86 -7.40 11.57
N GLU A 181 16.08 -8.41 11.97
CA GLU A 181 16.23 -9.79 11.49
C GLU A 181 16.08 -9.88 9.96
N PHE A 182 15.07 -9.21 9.41
CA PHE A 182 14.90 -9.12 7.97
C PHE A 182 16.13 -8.49 7.30
N LEU A 183 16.67 -7.41 7.84
CA LEU A 183 17.84 -6.72 7.30
C LEU A 183 19.14 -7.52 7.47
N CYS A 184 19.27 -8.37 8.50
CA CYS A 184 20.38 -9.32 8.61
C CYS A 184 20.40 -10.31 7.45
N MET A 185 19.24 -10.76 7.00
CA MET A 185 19.12 -11.67 5.85
C MET A 185 19.15 -10.95 4.50
N ASN A 186 18.82 -9.66 4.47
CA ASN A 186 18.69 -8.85 3.26
C ASN A 186 19.43 -7.51 3.42
N PRO A 187 20.78 -7.52 3.56
CA PRO A 187 21.55 -6.34 3.97
C PRO A 187 21.56 -5.20 2.95
N SER A 188 21.21 -5.48 1.68
CA SER A 188 21.08 -4.47 0.62
C SER A 188 19.69 -3.82 0.56
N GLU A 189 18.70 -4.36 1.28
CA GLU A 189 17.35 -3.81 1.30
C GLU A 189 17.18 -2.75 2.39
N VAL A 190 16.13 -1.95 2.22
CA VAL A 190 15.76 -0.87 3.12
C VAL A 190 14.29 -1.02 3.47
N VAL A 191 13.94 -0.78 4.73
CA VAL A 191 12.56 -0.87 5.22
C VAL A 191 12.11 0.48 5.75
N VAL A 192 10.93 0.93 5.33
CA VAL A 192 10.27 2.14 5.83
C VAL A 192 9.06 1.72 6.67
N GLY A 193 9.12 1.98 7.98
CA GLY A 193 8.00 1.81 8.90
C GLY A 193 7.09 3.04 8.88
N ILE A 194 5.83 2.88 8.45
CA ILE A 194 4.85 3.96 8.40
C ILE A 194 3.73 3.74 9.45
N PRO A 195 3.55 4.66 10.42
CA PRO A 195 2.50 4.53 11.44
C PRO A 195 1.08 4.62 10.88
N GLU A 196 0.07 4.19 11.63
CA GLU A 196 -1.32 4.46 11.25
C GLU A 196 -1.63 5.96 11.18
N GLY A 197 -2.51 6.34 10.25
CA GLY A 197 -2.86 7.73 9.94
C GLY A 197 -1.84 8.41 9.03
N THR A 198 -1.03 7.65 8.31
CA THR A 198 0.06 8.16 7.48
C THR A 198 0.04 7.51 6.09
N MET A 199 0.70 8.15 5.13
CA MET A 199 0.73 7.73 3.73
C MET A 199 2.02 8.16 3.05
N LEU A 200 2.55 7.32 2.16
CA LEU A 200 3.55 7.71 1.17
C LEU A 200 2.88 7.95 -0.18
N GLN A 201 3.26 9.01 -0.88
CA GLN A 201 2.79 9.32 -2.23
C GLN A 201 3.96 9.40 -3.20
N VAL A 202 3.81 8.76 -4.36
CA VAL A 202 4.72 8.92 -5.51
C VAL A 202 3.96 9.61 -6.62
N CYS A 203 4.41 10.82 -6.97
CA CYS A 203 3.85 11.61 -8.05
C CYS A 203 4.99 12.33 -8.78
N GLU A 204 5.03 12.22 -10.12
CA GLU A 204 6.07 12.87 -10.96
C GLU A 204 7.52 12.53 -10.52
N GLY A 205 7.74 11.31 -10.03
CA GLY A 205 9.05 10.86 -9.56
C GLY A 205 9.43 11.35 -8.16
N LYS A 206 8.61 12.21 -7.54
CA LYS A 206 8.80 12.68 -6.17
C LYS A 206 8.08 11.76 -5.19
N LEU A 207 8.78 11.40 -4.11
CA LEU A 207 8.21 10.73 -2.94
C LEU A 207 7.89 11.77 -1.86
N THR A 208 6.65 11.76 -1.35
CA THR A 208 6.22 12.62 -0.24
C THR A 208 5.60 11.78 0.87
N TYR A 209 5.76 12.24 2.12
CA TYR A 209 5.18 11.61 3.30
C TYR A 209 4.11 12.52 3.91
N HIS A 210 2.96 11.94 4.22
CA HIS A 210 1.81 12.63 4.76
C HIS A 210 1.39 11.99 6.09
N THR A 211 0.97 12.81 7.06
CA THR A 211 0.58 12.35 8.39
C THR A 211 -0.60 13.15 8.92
N ALA A 212 -1.66 12.46 9.34
CA ALA A 212 -2.80 13.05 10.03
C ALA A 212 -2.58 13.11 11.55
N THR A 213 -1.57 12.40 12.06
CA THR A 213 -1.31 12.24 13.50
C THR A 213 -0.05 12.98 13.96
N GLY A 214 0.69 13.60 13.04
CA GLY A 214 2.00 14.21 13.31
C GLY A 214 3.11 13.18 13.57
N LYS A 215 2.81 11.87 13.52
CA LYS A 215 3.81 10.83 13.75
C LYS A 215 4.80 10.79 12.59
N PRO A 216 6.11 10.66 12.87
CA PRO A 216 7.10 10.51 11.82
C PRO A 216 7.15 9.06 11.30
N MET A 217 7.74 8.86 10.13
CA MET A 217 8.10 7.52 9.64
C MET A 217 9.51 7.16 10.08
N LYS A 218 9.81 5.85 10.11
CA LYS A 218 11.11 5.32 10.53
C LYS A 218 11.78 4.54 9.40
N LEU A 219 13.06 4.79 9.19
CA LEU A 219 13.89 4.18 8.15
C LEU A 219 14.88 3.21 8.79
N PHE A 220 14.90 1.98 8.29
CA PHE A 220 15.78 0.93 8.76
C PHE A 220 16.73 0.49 7.65
N LYS A 221 18.02 0.44 7.97
CA LYS A 221 19.11 -0.03 7.09
C LYS A 221 19.99 -0.98 7.88
N HIS A 222 20.54 -2.00 7.21
CA HIS A 222 21.39 -2.98 7.87
C HIS A 222 22.63 -2.32 8.52
N GLY A 223 22.90 -2.66 9.78
CA GLY A 223 24.06 -2.17 10.51
C GLY A 223 24.02 -0.68 10.88
N GLN A 224 22.86 -0.02 10.78
CA GLN A 224 22.68 1.39 11.11
C GLN A 224 21.57 1.58 12.13
N LEU A 225 21.72 2.61 12.98
CA LEU A 225 20.62 3.03 13.84
C LEU A 225 19.47 3.55 12.96
N ALA A 226 18.25 3.17 13.30
CA ALA A 226 17.09 3.59 12.57
C ALA A 226 16.90 5.12 12.63
N GLU A 227 16.62 5.73 11.48
CA GLU A 227 16.46 7.16 11.30
C GLU A 227 14.97 7.54 11.23
N THR A 228 14.61 8.77 11.59
CA THR A 228 13.22 9.21 11.63
C THR A 228 13.01 10.42 10.73
N PHE A 229 11.91 10.43 9.96
CA PHE A 229 11.60 11.46 8.98
C PHE A 229 10.18 12.01 9.19
N THR A 230 10.03 13.31 9.06
CA THR A 230 8.76 14.04 9.18
C THR A 230 8.18 14.37 7.80
N ALA A 231 6.97 14.95 7.75
CA ALA A 231 6.32 15.34 6.49
C ALA A 231 7.13 16.36 5.66
N ASP A 232 7.98 17.16 6.31
CA ASP A 232 8.80 18.18 5.64
C ASP A 232 10.16 17.64 5.16
N SER A 233 10.46 16.36 5.42
CA SER A 233 11.74 15.76 5.03
C SER A 233 11.83 15.55 3.52
N ASP A 234 13.04 15.71 2.96
CA ASP A 234 13.32 15.30 1.58
C ASP A 234 13.57 13.78 1.52
N LEU A 235 12.72 13.09 0.77
CA LEU A 235 12.70 11.63 0.67
C LEU A 235 13.10 11.15 -0.72
N ALA A 236 13.58 12.04 -1.60
CA ALA A 236 13.96 11.69 -2.97
C ALA A 236 14.99 10.55 -3.01
N PHE A 237 15.93 10.53 -2.07
CA PHE A 237 16.97 9.50 -1.95
C PHE A 237 16.42 8.07 -1.81
N LEU A 238 15.20 7.89 -1.31
CA LEU A 238 14.58 6.57 -1.20
C LEU A 238 14.21 5.99 -2.56
N MET A 239 13.95 6.84 -3.57
CA MET A 239 13.60 6.41 -4.92
C MET A 239 14.82 5.96 -5.75
N ASP A 240 16.02 6.31 -5.31
CA ASP A 240 17.29 5.95 -5.97
C ASP A 240 17.93 4.69 -5.37
N ILE A 241 17.28 4.05 -4.38
CA ILE A 241 17.80 2.84 -3.74
C ILE A 241 17.83 1.69 -4.76
N GLY A 242 19.02 1.13 -4.99
CA GLY A 242 19.20 -0.01 -5.88
C GLY A 242 19.21 0.32 -7.37
N CYS A 243 19.28 1.60 -7.74
CA CYS A 243 19.72 2.03 -9.08
C CYS A 243 21.22 1.81 -9.31
#